data_AF-A0A1M3D896-F1
#
_entry.id   AF-A0A1M3D896-F1
#
_cell.length_a   1.000
_cell.length_b   1.000
_cell.length_c   1.000
_cell.angle_alpha   90.00
_cell.angle_beta   90.00
_cell.angle_gamma   90.00
#
_symmetry.space_group_name_H-M   'P 1'
#
loop_
_entity.id
_entity.type
_entity.pdbx_description
1 polymer ?
#
loop_
_entity_poly.entity_id
_entity_poly.type
_entity_poly.pdbx_seq_one_letter_code
_entity_poly.pdbx_strand_id
1 'polypeptide(L)'
;MNAATRFIVALYWVDLAYGGPEEGGWWYDTGELARPLRVCATEAAAAALAARVNRLLARLQRHRRPVHSVAYDGGRCAALVFEATAPPRFPDARPHNE
;
A
#
# COMPACT_ATOMS: atom_id res chain seq x y z
N MET A 1 -7.79 -29.61 -8.64
CA MET A 1 -7.33 -28.51 -9.52
C MET A 1 -6.54 -27.54 -8.66
N ASN A 2 -5.23 -27.48 -8.80
CA ASN A 2 -4.42 -26.48 -8.10
C ASN A 2 -4.64 -25.16 -8.85
N ALA A 3 -5.31 -24.17 -8.24
CA ALA A 3 -5.46 -22.88 -8.87
C ALA A 3 -4.07 -22.28 -9.00
N ALA A 4 -3.60 -22.02 -10.23
CA ALA A 4 -2.33 -21.32 -10.42
C ALA A 4 -2.41 -19.98 -9.65
N THR A 5 -1.48 -19.77 -8.72
CA THR A 5 -1.39 -18.55 -7.91
C THR A 5 -1.42 -17.33 -8.83
N ARG A 6 -2.31 -16.38 -8.53
CA ARG A 6 -2.42 -15.11 -9.25
C ARG A 6 -2.05 -13.97 -8.34
N PHE A 7 -1.39 -12.96 -8.90
CA PHE A 7 -0.98 -11.77 -8.19
C PHE A 7 -1.84 -10.60 -8.62
N ILE A 8 -2.32 -9.80 -7.67
CA ILE A 8 -3.12 -8.61 -7.91
C ILE A 8 -2.25 -7.40 -7.63
N VAL A 9 -2.14 -6.50 -8.61
CA VAL A 9 -1.69 -5.14 -8.40
C VAL A 9 -2.91 -4.27 -8.15
N ALA A 10 -2.91 -3.54 -7.04
CA ALA A 10 -4.01 -2.66 -6.64
C ALA A 10 -3.48 -1.30 -6.17
N LEU A 11 -4.31 -0.27 -6.33
CA LEU A 11 -4.04 1.08 -5.87
C LEU A 11 -4.68 1.27 -4.50
N TYR A 12 -3.90 1.81 -3.56
CA TYR A 12 -4.35 2.14 -2.21
C TYR A 12 -4.10 3.62 -1.93
N TRP A 13 -5.01 4.24 -1.20
CA TRP A 13 -4.70 5.44 -0.42
C TRP A 13 -3.84 5.01 0.76
N VAL A 14 -2.66 5.60 0.94
CA VAL A 14 -1.69 5.18 1.96
C VAL A 14 -1.43 6.30 2.96
N ASP A 15 -1.48 5.94 4.23
CA ASP A 15 -1.34 6.84 5.36
C ASP A 15 -0.55 6.17 6.50
N LEU A 16 -0.19 6.94 7.53
CA LEU A 16 0.37 6.43 8.77
C LEU A 16 -0.68 6.49 9.88
N ALA A 17 -0.83 5.40 10.63
CA ALA A 17 -1.63 5.37 11.84
C ALA A 17 -0.73 5.32 13.08
N TYR A 18 -1.17 5.97 14.14
CA TYR A 18 -0.47 5.95 15.42
C TYR A 18 -0.67 4.60 16.11
N GLY A 19 0.46 3.93 16.38
CA GLY A 19 0.55 2.59 16.92
C GLY A 19 0.45 2.51 18.44
N GLY A 20 0.67 3.63 19.15
CA GLY A 20 0.59 3.69 20.61
C GLY A 20 1.76 4.45 21.23
N PRO A 21 1.71 4.74 22.55
CA PRO A 21 2.72 5.51 23.27
C PRO A 21 3.98 4.71 23.62
N GLU A 22 4.02 3.40 23.33
CA GLU A 22 5.18 2.57 23.59
C GLU A 22 6.42 3.12 22.86
N GLU A 23 7.60 2.99 23.47
CA GLU A 23 8.91 3.42 22.93
C GLU A 23 9.00 4.88 22.44
N GLY A 24 8.24 5.81 23.03
CA GLY A 24 8.25 7.22 22.61
C GLY A 24 7.28 7.51 21.46
N GLY A 25 6.39 6.57 21.16
CA GLY A 25 5.38 6.70 20.13
C GLY A 25 5.82 6.03 18.84
N TRP A 26 5.06 5.05 18.37
CA TRP A 26 5.33 4.39 17.09
C TRP A 26 4.16 4.57 16.11
N TRP A 27 4.46 4.40 14.83
CA TRP A 27 3.51 4.56 13.73
C TRP A 27 3.62 3.36 12.80
N TYR A 28 2.52 3.03 12.12
CA TYR A 28 2.50 1.96 11.14
C TYR A 28 1.82 2.39 9.85
N ASP A 29 2.28 1.81 8.75
CA ASP A 29 1.67 2.01 7.43
C ASP A 29 0.26 1.44 7.42
N THR A 30 -0.66 2.23 6.86
CA THR A 30 -2.03 1.83 6.63
C THR A 30 -2.44 2.17 5.21
N GLY A 31 -3.50 1.52 4.74
CA GLY A 31 -4.12 1.97 3.52
C GLY A 31 -5.51 1.44 3.30
N GLU A 32 -6.24 2.16 2.44
CA GLU A 32 -7.58 1.81 1.98
C GLU A 32 -7.55 1.52 0.48
N LEU A 33 -8.18 0.42 0.07
CA LEU A 33 -8.22 -0.01 -1.33
C LEU A 33 -8.98 1.03 -2.16
N ALA A 34 -8.26 1.75 -3.02
CA ALA A 34 -8.87 2.68 -3.96
C ALA A 34 -9.49 1.93 -5.15
N ARG A 35 -8.72 0.99 -5.74
CA ARG A 35 -9.20 0.09 -6.80
C ARG A 35 -8.20 -1.02 -7.15
N PRO A 36 -8.66 -2.21 -7.58
CA PRO A 36 -7.83 -3.13 -8.32
C PRO A 36 -7.29 -2.50 -9.62
N LEU A 37 -6.06 -2.83 -9.99
CA LEU A 37 -5.44 -2.34 -11.22
C LEU A 37 -5.26 -3.45 -12.25
N ARG A 38 -4.65 -4.58 -11.88
CA ARG A 38 -4.37 -5.69 -12.80
C ARG A 38 -4.15 -7.00 -12.08
N VAL A 39 -4.55 -8.11 -12.72
CA VAL A 39 -4.15 -9.47 -12.35
C VAL A 39 -2.96 -9.91 -13.21
N CYS A 40 -1.94 -10.45 -12.56
CA CYS A 40 -0.69 -10.94 -13.14
C CYS A 40 -0.51 -12.43 -12.85
N ALA A 41 0.05 -13.16 -13.81
CA ALA A 41 0.29 -14.60 -13.69
C ALA A 41 1.54 -14.93 -12.83
N THR A 42 2.46 -13.99 -12.67
CA THR A 42 3.69 -14.16 -11.88
C THR A 42 3.93 -12.97 -10.97
N GLU A 43 4.61 -13.23 -9.86
CA GLU A 43 5.00 -12.20 -8.89
C GLU A 43 5.92 -11.17 -9.55
N ALA A 44 6.90 -11.62 -10.34
CA ALA A 44 7.84 -10.76 -11.05
C ALA A 44 7.12 -9.76 -11.98
N ALA A 45 6.08 -10.21 -12.70
CA ALA A 45 5.28 -9.34 -13.56
C ALA A 45 4.46 -8.32 -12.74
N ALA A 46 3.91 -8.74 -11.60
CA ALA A 46 3.18 -7.86 -10.68
C ALA A 46 4.12 -6.80 -10.06
N ALA A 47 5.30 -7.21 -9.59
CA ALA A 47 6.31 -6.35 -9.02
C ALA A 47 6.82 -5.31 -10.03
N ALA A 48 7.11 -5.72 -11.27
CA ALA A 48 7.52 -4.82 -12.33
C ALA A 48 6.44 -3.78 -12.68
N LEU A 49 5.17 -4.21 -12.70
CA LEU A 49 4.04 -3.31 -12.91
C LEU A 49 3.88 -2.33 -11.75
N ALA A 50 3.87 -2.81 -10.51
CA ALA A 50 3.77 -1.97 -9.31
C ALA A 50 4.90 -0.92 -9.28
N ALA A 51 6.14 -1.32 -9.55
CA ALA A 51 7.27 -0.40 -9.64
C ALA A 51 7.07 0.68 -10.72
N ARG A 52 6.61 0.29 -11.92
CA ARG A 52 6.31 1.25 -12.99
C ARG A 52 5.21 2.23 -12.59
N VAL A 53 4.13 1.74 -11.97
CA VAL A 53 3.01 2.57 -11.52
C VAL A 53 3.46 3.51 -10.41
N ASN A 54 4.23 3.02 -9.43
CA ASN A 54 4.77 3.85 -8.34
C ASN A 54 5.71 4.95 -8.85
N ARG A 55 6.52 4.70 -9.90
CA ARG A 55 7.30 5.77 -10.56
C ARG A 55 6.42 6.85 -11.20
N LEU A 56 5.28 6.46 -11.79
CA LEU A 56 4.32 7.43 -12.33
C LEU A 56 3.65 8.22 -11.21
N LEU A 57 3.18 7.51 -10.18
CA LEU A 57 2.55 8.10 -9.00
C LEU A 57 3.48 9.08 -8.27
N ALA A 58 4.78 8.79 -8.17
CA ALA A 58 5.76 9.72 -7.61
C ALA A 58 5.82 11.04 -8.38
N ARG A 59 5.68 11.02 -9.72
CA ARG A 59 5.65 12.23 -10.55
C ARG A 59 4.33 12.98 -10.41
N LEU A 60 3.21 12.27 -10.46
CA LEU A 60 1.87 12.86 -10.38
C LEU A 60 1.61 13.50 -9.01
N GLN A 61 2.14 12.91 -7.95
CA GLN A 61 1.92 13.31 -6.57
C GLN A 61 3.10 14.09 -5.99
N ARG A 62 3.99 14.63 -6.82
CA ARG A 62 5.17 15.41 -6.37
C ARG A 62 4.83 16.62 -5.50
N HIS A 63 3.60 17.13 -5.62
CA HIS A 63 3.08 18.25 -4.86
C HIS A 63 2.51 17.84 -3.49
N ARG A 64 2.27 16.54 -3.28
CA ARG A 64 1.79 16.00 -2.01
C ARG A 64 2.96 15.83 -1.07
N ARG A 65 2.75 16.10 0.22
CA ARG A 65 3.77 15.86 1.24
C ARG A 65 3.98 14.34 1.42
N PRO A 66 5.16 13.90 1.85
CA PRO A 66 5.37 12.52 2.28
C PRO A 66 4.47 12.17 3.48
N VAL A 67 4.06 10.90 3.60
CA VAL A 67 3.18 10.42 4.68
C VAL A 67 3.73 10.64 6.09
N HIS A 68 5.06 10.68 6.24
CA HIS A 68 5.75 10.95 7.51
C HIS A 68 5.89 12.45 7.85
N SER A 69 5.36 13.35 7.02
CA SER A 69 5.37 14.78 7.34
C SER A 69 4.30 15.09 8.37
N VAL A 70 4.66 15.84 9.42
CA VAL A 70 3.69 16.31 10.45
C VAL A 70 2.54 17.13 9.85
N ALA A 71 2.77 17.77 8.71
CA ALA A 71 1.77 18.57 8.02
C ALA A 71 1.22 17.85 6.76
N TYR A 72 1.34 16.53 6.70
CA TYR A 72 0.68 15.69 5.71
C TYR A 72 -0.84 15.75 5.89
N ASP A 73 -1.57 15.88 4.78
CA ASP A 73 -3.01 16.13 4.72
C ASP A 73 -3.75 15.04 3.92
N GLY A 74 -3.14 13.86 3.77
CA GLY A 74 -3.71 12.74 3.03
C GLY A 74 -3.48 12.78 1.51
N GLY A 75 -4.07 11.80 0.83
CA GLY A 75 -4.15 11.77 -0.63
C GLY A 75 -2.92 11.22 -1.35
N ARG A 76 -1.99 10.56 -0.64
CA ARG A 76 -0.96 9.73 -1.26
C ARG A 76 -1.57 8.40 -1.69
N CYS A 77 -1.25 7.98 -2.90
CA CYS A 77 -1.59 6.68 -3.45
C CYS A 77 -0.33 5.88 -3.78
N ALA A 78 -0.39 4.57 -3.54
CA ALA A 78 0.63 3.60 -3.90
C ALA A 78 0.01 2.39 -4.62
N ALA A 79 0.79 1.79 -5.52
CA ALA A 79 0.50 0.47 -6.09
C ALA A 79 1.17 -0.61 -5.25
N LEU A 80 0.37 -1.56 -4.76
CA LEU A 80 0.79 -2.67 -3.92
C LEU A 80 0.45 -4.00 -4.59
N VAL A 81 1.20 -5.05 -4.25
CA VAL A 81 1.04 -6.41 -4.80
C VAL A 81 0.49 -7.32 -3.72
N PHE A 82 -0.52 -8.11 -4.08
CA PHE A 82 -1.12 -9.12 -3.20
C PHE A 82 -1.24 -10.46 -3.90
N GLU A 83 -1.19 -11.54 -3.14
CA GLU A 83 -1.52 -12.88 -3.62
C GLU A 83 -3.03 -13.13 -3.51
N ALA A 84 -3.64 -13.66 -4.57
CA ALA A 84 -5.05 -14.05 -4.68
C ALA A 84 -6.11 -12.94 -4.54
N THR A 85 -6.04 -12.09 -3.52
CA THR A 85 -7.02 -11.04 -3.21
C THR A 85 -6.32 -9.79 -2.68
N ALA A 86 -6.78 -8.60 -3.07
CA ALA A 86 -6.36 -7.35 -2.44
C ALA A 86 -7.36 -7.01 -1.30
N PRO A 87 -6.91 -6.91 -0.04
CA PRO A 87 -7.80 -6.61 1.08
C PRO A 87 -8.41 -5.20 0.96
N PRO A 88 -9.60 -4.93 1.51
CA PRO A 88 -10.19 -3.60 1.45
C PRO A 88 -9.39 -2.54 2.25
N ARG A 89 -8.60 -2.97 3.24
CA ARG A 89 -7.72 -2.14 4.04
C ARG A 89 -6.48 -2.92 4.47
N PHE A 90 -5.41 -2.24 4.85
CA PHE A 90 -4.31 -2.85 5.58
C PHE A 90 -3.78 -1.93 6.69
N PRO A 91 -3.14 -2.50 7.72
CA PRO A 91 -3.22 -3.91 8.09
C PRO A 91 -4.66 -4.28 8.51
N ASP A 92 -5.02 -5.56 8.43
CA ASP A 92 -6.37 -6.02 8.81
C ASP A 92 -6.66 -5.83 10.31
N ALA A 93 -5.62 -5.89 11.14
CA ALA A 93 -5.64 -5.58 12.56
C ALA A 93 -4.49 -4.65 12.91
N ARG A 94 -4.68 -3.84 13.97
CA ARG A 94 -3.61 -2.98 14.51
C ARG A 94 -2.41 -3.87 14.89
N PRO A 95 -1.20 -3.58 14.40
CA PRO A 95 -0.02 -4.32 14.82
C PRO A 95 0.21 -4.14 16.33
N HIS A 96 0.79 -5.13 16.98
CA HIS A 96 1.22 -5.03 18.37
C HIS A 96 2.75 -4.85 18.39
N ASN A 97 3.23 -3.85 19.12
CA ASN A 97 4.66 -3.67 19.40
C ASN A 97 4.90 -4.21 20.82
N GLU A 98 5.76 -5.22 20.96
CA GLU A 98 6.18 -5.79 22.26
C GLU A 98 7.36 -5.04 22.85
#